data_AF-A0A370QF44-F1
#
_entry.id   AF-A0A370QF44-F1
#
_cell.length_a   1.000
_cell.length_b   1.000
_cell.length_c   1.000
_cell.angle_alpha   90.00
_cell.angle_beta   90.00
_cell.angle_gamma   90.00
#
_symmetry.space_group_name_H-M   'P 1'
#
loop_
_entity.id
_entity.type
_entity.pdbx_description
1 polymer ?
#
loop_
_entity_poly.entity_id
_entity_poly.type
_entity_poly.pdbx_seq_one_letter_code
_entity_poly.pdbx_strand_id
1 'polypeptide(L)'
;MKHLIYLFVLLSCGIVFSQDCQIPNGNFEVWKNGDKALHWAGSNMAGVEGGANAMAGYDFRNTFRTPGKVGYGLHIKNVSIADMLAEKKPQEWARLPEQYKKMIRESAFSGYVFSCQSGCEGNIMAQNEGAVLQDMFFPIQPTFGALCGYYKANFKKGDKAWVNTFVTTKNPTQVAGAVRPGESSAVMLTSTTQWTPFKIPIYFFEGLEPSKMFIQLYLVGSGFPNGQPTGMNPVQMAMEFKSSDGSEVFFDELCLCDEPKFVDISDPAFQNFEIPTSTDPNDDDDDSDPDETIFIAPNGSDAGSGSRTNPFASLKKAIQVAQGKRIQGKSVTIVVKDGTYRQEANVDLGVTTNLPTLKIEAENTHQAIFEGAEPINSSISWSDMGNGLYRASGPLHPDQKPVIDYSDPSTFNAMDAKVPAVIVNGIAYTPATNIQQTSNSYIFSPQMVMVNPAGSNLNSAQVRVSVREYAVNVGNGGNVIVSGLRIKGYPISQYPQTNPDGISGLMGVTPRNCIFE
;
A
#
# COMPACT_ATOMS: atom_id res chain seq x y z
N MET A 1 -26.98 23.56 71.43
CA MET A 1 -27.50 22.35 70.74
C MET A 1 -28.49 22.79 69.68
N LYS A 2 -28.35 22.28 68.44
CA LYS A 2 -29.05 22.66 67.19
C LYS A 2 -28.32 23.74 66.38
N HIS A 3 -28.04 23.41 65.11
CA HIS A 3 -27.40 24.21 64.05
C HIS A 3 -25.87 24.14 63.89
N LEU A 4 -25.30 22.93 63.77
CA LEU A 4 -23.94 22.78 63.22
C LEU A 4 -23.70 21.46 62.47
N ILE A 5 -24.72 20.92 61.79
CA ILE A 5 -24.61 19.68 61.01
C ILE A 5 -25.45 19.86 59.74
N TYR A 6 -24.94 20.52 58.70
CA TYR A 6 -25.43 20.45 57.31
C TYR A 6 -24.44 21.20 56.37
N LEU A 7 -23.15 20.90 56.44
CA LEU A 7 -22.17 21.43 55.49
C LEU A 7 -21.08 20.39 55.16
N PHE A 8 -21.47 19.15 54.86
CA PHE A 8 -20.53 18.08 54.50
C PHE A 8 -21.02 17.12 53.40
N VAL A 9 -22.01 17.51 52.58
CA VAL A 9 -22.68 16.57 51.64
C VAL A 9 -22.60 16.96 50.15
N LEU A 10 -21.92 18.04 49.74
CA LEU A 10 -21.84 18.39 48.30
C LEU A 10 -20.44 18.86 47.85
N LEU A 11 -19.40 18.14 48.26
CA LEU A 11 -18.04 18.33 47.73
C LEU A 11 -17.38 17.01 47.30
N SER A 12 -18.19 16.05 46.83
CA SER A 12 -17.74 14.82 46.18
C SER A 12 -17.98 14.82 44.65
N CYS A 13 -18.43 15.94 44.07
CA CYS A 13 -18.53 16.10 42.63
C CYS A 13 -17.20 16.58 42.06
N GLY A 14 -16.51 15.67 41.36
CA GLY A 14 -15.57 16.04 40.32
C GLY A 14 -14.12 16.22 40.77
N ILE A 15 -13.54 15.21 41.45
CA ILE A 15 -12.16 14.87 41.06
C ILE A 15 -12.33 14.25 39.67
N VAL A 16 -12.46 15.12 38.66
CA VAL A 16 -12.19 14.76 37.27
C VAL A 16 -10.74 14.34 37.33
N PHE A 17 -10.51 13.03 37.38
CA PHE A 17 -9.22 12.49 36.99
C PHE A 17 -9.06 12.89 35.52
N SER A 18 -8.60 14.12 35.30
CA SER A 18 -7.73 14.44 34.18
C SER A 18 -6.50 13.60 34.43
N GLN A 19 -6.61 12.28 34.22
CA GLN A 19 -5.46 11.53 33.77
C GLN A 19 -5.03 12.30 32.53
N ASP A 20 -3.89 12.98 32.64
CA ASP A 20 -3.33 13.79 31.57
C ASP A 20 -3.15 12.89 30.37
N CYS A 21 -4.19 12.89 29.55
CA CYS A 21 -4.29 11.97 28.46
C CYS A 21 -3.30 12.44 27.40
N GLN A 22 -2.33 11.61 27.06
CA GLN A 22 -1.26 12.01 26.14
C GLN A 22 -1.75 12.19 24.71
N ILE A 23 -2.95 11.72 24.37
CA ILE A 23 -3.54 11.86 23.04
C ILE A 23 -4.07 13.29 22.88
N PRO A 24 -3.48 14.11 21.98
CA PRO A 24 -3.93 15.48 21.76
C PRO A 24 -5.40 15.49 21.30
N ASN A 25 -6.27 16.12 22.10
CA ASN A 25 -7.71 16.18 21.83
C ASN A 25 -8.36 14.79 21.61
N GLY A 26 -7.93 13.78 22.37
CA GLY A 26 -8.51 12.42 22.33
C GLY A 26 -9.95 12.32 22.84
N ASN A 27 -10.39 13.30 23.62
CA ASN A 27 -11.78 13.49 24.04
C ASN A 27 -12.63 14.28 23.02
N PHE A 28 -12.05 14.69 21.89
CA PHE A 28 -12.76 15.40 20.83
C PHE A 28 -13.60 16.61 21.29
N GLU A 29 -13.12 17.39 22.25
CA GLU A 29 -13.84 18.60 22.70
C GLU A 29 -13.53 19.83 21.83
N VAL A 30 -12.36 19.85 21.19
CA VAL A 30 -11.87 21.01 20.43
C VAL A 30 -12.02 20.79 18.93
N TRP A 31 -12.76 21.68 18.27
CA TRP A 31 -13.05 21.59 16.82
C TRP A 31 -12.77 22.92 16.10
N LYS A 32 -12.32 22.82 14.84
CA LYS A 32 -12.17 23.92 13.88
C LYS A 32 -13.26 23.79 12.82
N ASN A 33 -13.84 24.92 12.40
CA ASN A 33 -14.80 25.02 11.29
C ASN A 33 -15.96 24.00 11.36
N GLY A 34 -16.43 23.68 12.57
CA GLY A 34 -17.62 22.84 12.81
C GLY A 34 -17.34 21.33 12.86
N ASP A 35 -16.63 20.78 11.88
CA ASP A 35 -16.51 19.31 11.68
C ASP A 35 -15.07 18.82 11.50
N LYS A 36 -14.07 19.61 11.91
CA LYS A 36 -12.67 19.17 11.98
C LYS A 36 -12.15 19.19 13.41
N ALA A 37 -12.00 18.02 14.03
CA ALA A 37 -11.40 17.93 15.35
C ALA A 37 -9.95 18.45 15.30
N LEU A 38 -9.56 19.28 16.27
CA LEU A 38 -8.20 19.79 16.38
C LEU A 38 -7.24 18.60 16.60
N HIS A 39 -6.09 18.61 15.93
CA HIS A 39 -5.10 17.54 15.92
C HIS A 39 -5.50 16.23 15.20
N TRP A 40 -6.58 16.29 14.41
CA TRP A 40 -7.03 15.18 13.60
C TRP A 40 -7.27 15.63 12.16
N ALA A 41 -6.98 14.74 11.22
CA ALA A 41 -7.28 14.89 9.80
C ALA A 41 -8.07 13.67 9.32
N GLY A 42 -8.76 13.76 8.20
CA GLY A 42 -9.61 12.66 7.75
C GLY A 42 -10.19 12.90 6.36
N SER A 43 -11.10 12.04 5.95
CA SER A 43 -11.67 12.02 4.60
C SER A 43 -12.55 13.24 4.24
N ASN A 44 -12.83 14.14 5.19
CA ASN A 44 -13.48 15.43 4.91
C ASN A 44 -12.64 16.37 4.02
N MET A 45 -11.36 16.05 3.76
CA MET A 45 -10.47 16.83 2.90
C MET A 45 -11.00 17.07 1.47
N ALA A 46 -11.84 16.17 0.95
CA ALA A 46 -12.41 16.29 -0.40
C ALA A 46 -13.41 17.47 -0.55
N GLY A 47 -13.95 17.99 0.56
CA GLY A 47 -14.99 19.02 0.54
C GLY A 47 -14.48 20.46 0.38
N VAL A 48 -13.19 20.72 0.61
CA VAL A 48 -12.69 22.11 0.75
C VAL A 48 -11.88 22.60 -0.46
N GLU A 49 -11.09 21.77 -1.15
CA GLU A 49 -10.14 22.31 -2.13
C GLU A 49 -9.92 21.44 -3.39
N GLY A 50 -10.00 22.07 -4.57
CA GLY A 50 -9.25 21.65 -5.76
C GLY A 50 -10.00 21.08 -6.96
N GLY A 51 -11.31 20.83 -6.89
CA GLY A 51 -12.07 20.24 -8.02
C GLY A 51 -13.50 19.81 -7.71
N ALA A 52 -13.88 19.79 -6.43
CA ALA A 52 -15.24 19.50 -5.97
C ALA A 52 -16.31 20.51 -6.45
N ASN A 53 -15.93 21.57 -7.17
CA ASN A 53 -16.88 22.45 -7.87
C ASN A 53 -17.74 21.70 -8.90
N ALA A 54 -17.28 20.56 -9.43
CA ALA A 54 -18.11 19.70 -10.28
C ALA A 54 -19.23 18.95 -9.51
N MET A 55 -19.17 18.93 -8.17
CA MET A 55 -20.17 18.36 -7.27
C MET A 55 -20.66 19.37 -6.21
N ALA A 56 -20.63 20.66 -6.53
CA ALA A 56 -21.08 21.73 -5.65
C ALA A 56 -22.54 21.51 -5.19
N GLY A 57 -22.76 21.34 -3.88
CA GLY A 57 -24.09 21.18 -3.28
C GLY A 57 -24.38 19.83 -2.60
N TYR A 58 -23.40 18.92 -2.52
CA TYR A 58 -23.50 17.70 -1.72
C TYR A 58 -22.44 17.65 -0.63
N ASP A 59 -22.85 17.18 0.54
CA ASP A 59 -21.99 17.05 1.71
C ASP A 59 -21.32 15.67 1.73
N PHE A 60 -20.11 15.58 1.17
CA PHE A 60 -19.27 14.38 1.22
C PHE A 60 -18.55 14.20 2.55
N ARG A 61 -18.84 15.06 3.54
CA ARG A 61 -18.27 14.86 4.85
C ARG A 61 -18.73 13.51 5.39
N ASN A 62 -17.79 12.79 5.94
CA ASN A 62 -18.00 11.51 6.58
C ASN A 62 -17.52 11.53 8.03
N THR A 63 -16.96 12.65 8.48
CA THR A 63 -16.56 12.88 9.88
C THR A 63 -17.27 14.12 10.41
N PHE A 64 -17.84 14.01 11.60
CA PHE A 64 -18.71 15.04 12.18
C PHE A 64 -18.48 15.20 13.67
N ARG A 65 -18.72 16.41 14.16
CA ARG A 65 -18.90 16.64 15.59
C ARG A 65 -20.28 16.15 16.03
N THR A 66 -20.33 15.42 17.14
CA THR A 66 -21.58 14.87 17.69
C THR A 66 -21.60 14.98 19.21
N PRO A 67 -22.74 14.81 19.89
CA PRO A 67 -22.72 14.59 21.34
C PRO A 67 -21.95 13.32 21.72
N GLY A 68 -20.97 13.48 22.59
CA GLY A 68 -20.08 12.44 23.11
C GLY A 68 -20.69 11.63 24.26
N LYS A 69 -19.86 10.76 24.85
CA LYS A 69 -20.04 10.19 26.18
C LYS A 69 -19.90 11.30 27.22
N VAL A 70 -18.93 12.18 27.04
CA VAL A 70 -18.77 13.45 27.74
C VAL A 70 -18.70 14.53 26.66
N GLY A 71 -19.39 15.66 26.86
CA GLY A 71 -19.40 16.79 25.90
C GLY A 71 -19.58 16.39 24.43
N TYR A 72 -18.53 16.56 23.63
CA TYR A 72 -18.51 16.25 22.19
C TYR A 72 -17.71 14.99 21.89
N GLY A 73 -18.11 14.28 20.82
CA GLY A 73 -17.40 13.11 20.31
C GLY A 73 -17.22 13.16 18.81
N LEU A 74 -16.47 12.19 18.30
CA LEU A 74 -16.28 11.97 16.87
C LEU A 74 -17.36 11.04 16.33
N HIS A 75 -17.98 11.41 15.22
CA HIS A 75 -18.86 10.54 14.43
C HIS A 75 -18.25 10.30 13.05
N ILE A 76 -18.05 9.04 12.68
CA ILE A 76 -17.64 8.59 11.36
C ILE A 76 -18.81 7.83 10.72
N LYS A 77 -19.23 8.20 9.51
CA LYS A 77 -20.25 7.48 8.74
C LYS A 77 -19.80 7.23 7.32
N ASN A 78 -20.29 6.16 6.71
CA ASN A 78 -20.10 5.98 5.27
C ASN A 78 -21.10 6.83 4.48
N VAL A 79 -20.67 7.32 3.33
CA VAL A 79 -21.51 8.12 2.44
C VAL A 79 -21.93 7.28 1.24
N SER A 80 -23.25 7.16 1.04
CA SER A 80 -23.87 6.48 -0.09
C SER A 80 -23.63 7.22 -1.41
N ILE A 81 -22.91 6.59 -2.34
CA ILE A 81 -22.89 7.09 -3.72
C ILE A 81 -24.29 6.93 -4.34
N ALA A 82 -25.02 5.89 -3.95
CA ALA A 82 -26.38 5.64 -4.44
C ALA A 82 -27.36 6.72 -4.00
N ASP A 83 -27.40 7.08 -2.72
CA ASP A 83 -28.32 8.12 -2.24
C ASP A 83 -27.95 9.48 -2.82
N MET A 84 -26.65 9.76 -2.96
CA MET A 84 -26.17 10.96 -3.66
C MET A 84 -26.72 11.03 -5.09
N LEU A 85 -26.56 9.96 -5.88
CA LEU A 85 -27.06 9.94 -7.26
C LEU A 85 -28.59 10.02 -7.31
N ALA A 86 -29.28 9.33 -6.39
CA ALA A 86 -30.73 9.34 -6.32
C ALA A 86 -31.29 10.74 -5.96
N GLU A 87 -30.66 11.46 -5.03
CA GLU A 87 -31.09 12.79 -4.59
C GLU A 87 -30.73 13.88 -5.60
N LYS A 88 -29.47 13.94 -6.04
CA LYS A 88 -28.95 15.06 -6.86
C LYS A 88 -29.11 14.84 -8.35
N LYS A 89 -29.13 13.59 -8.79
CA LYS A 89 -29.22 13.21 -10.19
C LYS A 89 -30.31 12.17 -10.43
N PRO A 90 -31.56 12.39 -9.96
CA PRO A 90 -32.62 11.37 -9.99
C PRO A 90 -32.90 10.85 -11.40
N GLN A 91 -32.72 11.68 -12.42
CA GLN A 91 -32.90 11.30 -13.82
C GLN A 91 -31.76 10.40 -14.34
N GLU A 92 -30.50 10.70 -14.00
CA GLU A 92 -29.36 9.84 -14.34
C GLU A 92 -29.47 8.53 -13.57
N TRP A 93 -29.73 8.61 -12.26
CA TRP A 93 -29.96 7.45 -11.41
C TRP A 93 -31.08 6.56 -11.95
N ALA A 94 -32.25 7.12 -12.29
CA ALA A 94 -33.37 6.35 -12.85
C ALA A 94 -33.01 5.63 -14.16
N ARG A 95 -32.15 6.23 -15.00
CA ARG A 95 -31.68 5.66 -16.27
C ARG A 95 -30.64 4.56 -16.10
N LEU A 96 -29.98 4.46 -14.94
CA LEU A 96 -29.02 3.39 -14.69
C LEU A 96 -29.73 2.04 -14.67
N PRO A 97 -29.22 1.02 -15.38
CA PRO A 97 -29.70 -0.35 -15.25
C PRO A 97 -29.62 -0.83 -13.79
N GLU A 98 -30.58 -1.67 -13.34
CA GLU A 98 -30.67 -2.13 -11.94
C GLU A 98 -29.39 -2.83 -11.44
N GLN A 99 -28.67 -3.52 -12.32
CA GLN A 99 -27.37 -4.12 -11.99
C GLN A 99 -26.32 -3.10 -11.56
N TYR A 100 -26.27 -1.93 -12.22
CA TYR A 100 -25.36 -0.85 -11.86
C TYR A 100 -25.81 -0.13 -10.59
N LYS A 101 -27.12 0.08 -10.42
CA LYS A 101 -27.67 0.60 -9.17
C LYS A 101 -27.32 -0.29 -7.99
N LYS A 102 -27.40 -1.61 -8.17
CA LYS A 102 -27.00 -2.59 -7.14
C LYS A 102 -25.51 -2.46 -6.81
N MET A 103 -24.65 -2.43 -7.82
CA MET A 103 -23.20 -2.25 -7.63
C MET A 103 -22.87 -0.92 -6.92
N ILE A 104 -23.55 0.18 -7.27
CA ILE A 104 -23.34 1.49 -6.65
C ILE A 104 -23.88 1.54 -5.21
N ARG A 105 -24.98 0.85 -4.92
CA ARG A 105 -25.51 0.67 -3.54
C ARG A 105 -24.59 -0.19 -2.67
N GLU A 106 -23.73 -0.98 -3.28
CA GLU A 106 -22.71 -1.79 -2.62
C GLU A 106 -21.37 -1.04 -2.51
N SER A 107 -21.26 0.19 -3.03
CA SER A 107 -20.11 1.06 -2.90
C SER A 107 -20.45 2.30 -2.08
N ALA A 108 -20.12 2.29 -0.79
CA ALA A 108 -20.08 3.52 0.01
C ALA A 108 -18.62 3.95 0.22
N PHE A 109 -18.40 5.26 0.34
CA PHE A 109 -17.08 5.78 0.70
C PHE A 109 -16.82 5.53 2.18
N SER A 110 -15.80 4.72 2.48
CA SER A 110 -15.35 4.44 3.84
C SER A 110 -14.85 5.71 4.53
N GLY A 111 -15.39 6.00 5.71
CA GLY A 111 -14.94 7.13 6.53
C GLY A 111 -13.69 6.81 7.35
N TYR A 112 -12.78 7.78 7.46
CA TYR A 112 -11.60 7.65 8.32
C TYR A 112 -11.14 8.97 8.94
N VAL A 113 -10.47 8.84 10.09
CA VAL A 113 -9.80 9.93 10.81
C VAL A 113 -8.46 9.44 11.31
N PHE A 114 -7.43 10.27 11.29
CA PHE A 114 -6.09 9.96 11.80
C PHE A 114 -5.48 11.15 12.54
N SER A 115 -4.56 10.86 13.45
CA SER A 115 -3.84 11.88 14.22
C SER A 115 -3.01 12.78 13.31
N CYS A 116 -3.02 14.09 13.56
CA CYS A 116 -2.33 15.08 12.74
C CYS A 116 -1.94 16.31 13.58
N GLN A 117 -0.64 16.53 13.83
CA GLN A 117 -0.17 17.68 14.59
C GLN A 117 -0.45 19.02 13.88
N SER A 118 -0.09 19.12 12.60
CA SER A 118 -0.25 20.30 11.76
C SER A 118 -0.08 19.94 10.29
N GLY A 119 -0.62 20.71 9.34
CA GLY A 119 -0.19 20.62 7.94
C GLY A 119 -0.50 19.34 7.15
N CYS A 120 -0.99 18.25 7.76
CA CYS A 120 -1.14 16.96 7.05
C CYS A 120 -1.99 17.06 5.80
N GLU A 121 -3.06 17.86 5.82
CA GLU A 121 -3.94 18.01 4.65
C GLU A 121 -3.20 18.62 3.46
N GLY A 122 -2.45 19.69 3.68
CA GLY A 122 -1.64 20.32 2.64
C GLY A 122 -0.53 19.40 2.14
N ASN A 123 0.11 18.66 3.04
CA ASN A 123 1.19 17.74 2.70
C ASN A 123 0.68 16.50 1.93
N ILE A 124 -0.50 15.98 2.26
CA ILE A 124 -1.16 14.90 1.51
C ILE A 124 -1.50 15.37 0.10
N MET A 125 -2.06 16.58 -0.04
CA MET A 125 -2.40 17.14 -1.34
C MET A 125 -1.16 17.43 -2.20
N ALA A 126 -0.06 17.82 -1.58
CA ALA A 126 1.21 18.03 -2.24
C ALA A 126 1.97 16.72 -2.55
N GLN A 127 1.40 15.55 -2.20
CA GLN A 127 2.05 14.24 -2.32
C GLN A 127 3.43 14.18 -1.66
N ASN A 128 3.62 14.94 -0.58
CA ASN A 128 4.89 15.01 0.15
C ASN A 128 4.90 13.99 1.29
N GLU A 129 5.08 12.72 0.94
CA GLU A 129 5.00 11.59 1.88
C GLU A 129 5.87 11.77 3.13
N GLY A 130 7.09 12.28 2.96
CA GLY A 130 8.01 12.52 4.08
C GLY A 130 7.47 13.56 5.08
N ALA A 131 6.88 14.65 4.59
CA ALA A 131 6.26 15.66 5.45
C ALA A 131 4.96 15.15 6.11
N VAL A 132 4.15 14.42 5.34
CA VAL A 132 2.93 13.77 5.86
C VAL A 132 3.27 12.83 7.03
N LEU A 133 4.27 11.98 6.86
CA LEU A 133 4.73 11.07 7.91
C LEU A 133 5.30 11.78 9.14
N GLN A 134 5.81 13.01 9.03
CA GLN A 134 6.25 13.73 10.23
C GLN A 134 5.08 14.30 11.03
N ASP A 135 4.04 14.76 10.33
CA ASP A 135 2.90 15.43 10.94
C ASP A 135 1.83 14.45 11.46
N MET A 136 1.80 13.22 10.96
CA MET A 136 0.82 12.20 11.39
C MET A 136 1.01 11.70 12.83
N PHE A 137 2.21 11.88 13.39
CA PHE A 137 2.54 11.36 14.71
C PHE A 137 2.55 12.44 15.76
N PHE A 138 2.12 12.11 16.98
CA PHE A 138 2.24 12.96 18.14
C PHE A 138 3.25 12.38 19.14
N PRO A 139 3.96 13.24 19.89
CA PRO A 139 4.93 12.78 20.89
C PRO A 139 4.23 12.06 22.05
N ILE A 140 4.87 11.03 22.58
CA ILE A 140 4.40 10.23 23.72
C ILE A 140 5.51 10.01 24.74
N GLN A 141 5.12 9.62 25.95
CA GLN A 141 5.93 8.99 26.98
C GLN A 141 5.50 7.52 27.09
N PRO A 142 6.43 6.54 27.06
CA PRO A 142 6.11 5.10 27.04
C PRO A 142 5.65 4.56 28.41
N THR A 143 4.63 5.17 28.98
CA THR A 143 4.05 4.84 30.29
C THR A 143 2.68 4.17 30.14
N PHE A 144 2.40 3.53 29.00
CA PHE A 144 1.09 2.97 28.67
C PHE A 144 1.21 1.61 27.99
N GLY A 145 0.29 0.68 28.25
CA GLY A 145 0.26 -0.64 27.59
C GLY A 145 -0.90 -0.84 26.62
N ALA A 146 -1.79 0.13 26.49
CA ALA A 146 -2.97 0.03 25.64
C ALA A 146 -3.52 1.39 25.21
N LEU A 147 -4.28 1.36 24.12
CA LEU A 147 -5.20 2.42 23.72
C LEU A 147 -6.61 2.06 24.21
N CYS A 148 -7.19 2.92 25.04
CA CYS A 148 -8.53 2.81 25.57
C CYS A 148 -9.46 3.87 24.96
N GLY A 149 -10.76 3.63 25.02
CA GLY A 149 -11.76 4.63 24.71
C GLY A 149 -13.16 4.07 24.78
N TYR A 150 -14.12 4.82 24.26
CA TYR A 150 -15.50 4.37 24.12
C TYR A 150 -15.96 4.45 22.68
N TYR A 151 -16.82 3.51 22.29
CA TYR A 151 -17.49 3.56 21.02
C TYR A 151 -18.98 3.27 21.14
N LYS A 152 -19.75 3.78 20.18
CA LYS A 152 -21.07 3.27 19.82
C LYS A 152 -21.10 3.09 18.31
N ALA A 153 -21.88 2.15 17.82
CA ALA A 153 -21.84 1.80 16.41
C ALA A 153 -23.15 1.22 15.92
N ASN A 154 -23.40 1.41 14.63
CA ASN A 154 -24.54 0.85 13.92
C ASN A 154 -24.03 0.30 12.58
N PHE A 155 -23.30 -0.80 12.65
CA PHE A 155 -22.73 -1.46 11.49
C PHE A 155 -23.81 -2.16 10.65
N LYS A 156 -23.70 -2.04 9.34
CA LYS A 156 -24.58 -2.68 8.35
C LYS A 156 -23.83 -3.79 7.63
N LYS A 157 -24.53 -4.88 7.30
CA LYS A 157 -24.02 -6.02 6.50
C LYS A 157 -22.65 -6.56 6.93
N GLY A 158 -22.37 -6.54 8.23
CA GLY A 158 -21.11 -7.05 8.80
C GLY A 158 -19.93 -6.10 8.69
N ASP A 159 -20.16 -4.83 8.30
CA ASP A 159 -19.18 -3.76 8.45
C ASP A 159 -18.65 -3.68 9.89
N LYS A 160 -17.54 -3.00 10.05
CA LYS A 160 -16.86 -2.89 11.34
C LYS A 160 -16.05 -1.61 11.43
N ALA A 161 -15.72 -1.23 12.65
CA ALA A 161 -14.73 -0.18 12.87
C ALA A 161 -13.38 -0.80 13.18
N TRP A 162 -12.33 -0.19 12.66
CA TRP A 162 -10.96 -0.61 12.91
C TRP A 162 -10.16 0.56 13.46
N VAL A 163 -9.39 0.29 14.51
CA VAL A 163 -8.48 1.25 15.12
C VAL A 163 -7.07 0.77 14.87
N ASN A 164 -6.41 1.42 13.93
CA ASN A 164 -5.00 1.20 13.64
C ASN A 164 -4.16 2.08 14.56
N THR A 165 -3.20 1.48 15.24
CA THR A 165 -2.25 2.24 16.03
C THR A 165 -0.89 1.56 16.06
N PHE A 166 0.14 2.38 15.96
CA PHE A 166 1.52 1.97 16.15
C PHE A 166 2.35 3.12 16.70
N VAL A 167 3.47 2.75 17.27
CA VAL A 167 4.42 3.61 17.96
C VAL A 167 5.74 3.53 17.24
N THR A 168 6.43 4.66 17.10
CA THR A 168 7.73 4.76 16.44
C THR A 168 8.77 5.32 17.40
N THR A 169 10.04 5.19 17.03
CA THR A 169 11.12 5.94 17.68
C THR A 169 11.07 7.43 17.26
N LYS A 170 12.11 8.19 17.60
CA LYS A 170 12.29 9.57 17.09
C LYS A 170 12.31 9.60 15.56
N ASN A 171 12.77 8.52 14.94
CA ASN A 171 12.64 8.27 13.50
C ASN A 171 11.24 7.70 13.20
N PRO A 172 10.36 8.41 12.46
CA PRO A 172 9.00 7.97 12.19
C PRO A 172 8.92 6.73 11.28
N THR A 173 10.02 6.31 10.64
CA THR A 173 10.04 5.08 9.85
C THR A 173 10.37 3.83 10.67
N GLN A 174 10.87 3.99 11.90
CA GLN A 174 11.27 2.86 12.75
C GLN A 174 10.17 2.60 13.79
N VAL A 175 9.44 1.50 13.62
CA VAL A 175 8.37 1.08 14.54
C VAL A 175 8.98 0.57 15.84
N ALA A 176 8.55 1.12 16.96
CA ALA A 176 8.97 0.78 18.33
C ALA A 176 7.85 0.11 19.16
N GLY A 177 6.66 0.00 18.60
CA GLY A 177 5.58 -0.78 19.19
C GLY A 177 4.34 -0.79 18.32
N ALA A 178 3.49 -1.80 18.46
CA ALA A 178 2.29 -1.97 17.66
C ALA A 178 1.25 -2.84 18.36
N VAL A 179 0.07 -2.92 17.75
CA VAL A 179 -0.89 -3.97 18.05
C VAL A 179 -0.38 -5.29 17.45
N ARG A 180 -0.50 -6.39 18.20
CA ARG A 180 -0.10 -7.72 17.71
C ARG A 180 -0.91 -8.09 16.45
N PRO A 181 -0.26 -8.62 15.39
CA PRO A 181 -0.98 -9.11 14.21
C PRO A 181 -2.06 -10.15 14.58
N GLY A 182 -3.26 -9.99 14.00
CA GLY A 182 -4.41 -10.86 14.27
C GLY A 182 -5.16 -10.56 15.58
N GLU A 183 -4.72 -9.58 16.36
CA GLU A 183 -5.42 -9.15 17.58
C GLU A 183 -6.76 -8.50 17.23
N SER A 184 -7.86 -9.19 17.52
CA SER A 184 -9.21 -8.72 17.22
C SER A 184 -9.64 -7.51 18.05
N SER A 185 -8.91 -7.16 19.12
CA SER A 185 -9.28 -6.02 19.98
C SER A 185 -9.23 -4.68 19.25
N ALA A 186 -8.43 -4.58 18.19
CA ALA A 186 -8.38 -3.41 17.31
C ALA A 186 -9.61 -3.28 16.40
N VAL A 187 -10.49 -4.29 16.36
CA VAL A 187 -11.63 -4.37 15.45
C VAL A 187 -12.93 -4.42 16.25
N MET A 188 -13.76 -3.40 16.11
CA MET A 188 -15.10 -3.37 16.72
C MET A 188 -16.10 -4.00 15.76
N LEU A 189 -16.57 -5.19 16.12
CA LEU A 189 -17.49 -6.00 15.31
C LEU A 189 -18.96 -5.82 15.70
N THR A 190 -19.22 -5.24 16.88
CA THR A 190 -20.56 -5.25 17.48
C THR A 190 -21.23 -3.89 17.35
N SER A 191 -22.42 -3.85 16.73
CA SER A 191 -23.30 -2.69 16.80
C SER A 191 -23.84 -2.52 18.22
N THR A 192 -23.76 -1.31 18.74
CA THR A 192 -24.20 -0.96 20.09
C THR A 192 -24.69 0.48 20.13
N THR A 193 -25.83 0.70 20.78
CA THR A 193 -26.40 2.04 20.98
C THR A 193 -25.89 2.71 22.25
N GLN A 194 -25.20 1.96 23.11
CA GLN A 194 -24.62 2.45 24.36
C GLN A 194 -23.12 2.66 24.19
N TRP A 195 -22.57 3.68 24.85
CA TRP A 195 -21.13 3.91 24.91
C TRP A 195 -20.43 2.72 25.56
N THR A 196 -19.79 1.91 24.74
CA THR A 196 -19.15 0.65 25.10
C THR A 196 -17.64 0.89 25.20
N PRO A 197 -17.00 0.56 26.33
CA PRO A 197 -15.56 0.71 26.45
C PRO A 197 -14.85 -0.28 25.53
N PHE A 198 -13.71 0.13 24.99
CA PHE A 198 -12.79 -0.76 24.29
C PHE A 198 -11.36 -0.56 24.82
N LYS A 199 -10.53 -1.58 24.61
CA LYS A 199 -9.12 -1.57 24.98
C LYS A 199 -8.32 -2.35 23.95
N ILE A 200 -7.27 -1.74 23.42
CA ILE A 200 -6.39 -2.30 22.39
C ILE A 200 -4.99 -2.39 22.98
N PRO A 201 -4.47 -3.59 23.27
CA PRO A 201 -3.11 -3.76 23.76
C PRO A 201 -2.08 -3.25 22.75
N ILE A 202 -1.07 -2.57 23.26
CA ILE A 202 0.09 -2.10 22.51
C ILE A 202 1.32 -2.74 23.13
N TYR A 203 2.12 -3.39 22.29
CA TYR A 203 3.34 -4.06 22.70
C TYR A 203 4.53 -3.25 22.17
N PHE A 204 5.43 -2.84 23.05
CA PHE A 204 6.67 -2.17 22.68
C PHE A 204 7.76 -3.19 22.38
N PHE A 205 8.62 -2.89 21.42
CA PHE A 205 9.72 -3.76 21.07
C PHE A 205 10.94 -3.46 21.95
N GLU A 206 11.52 -4.50 22.53
CA GLU A 206 12.74 -4.39 23.33
C GLU A 206 13.89 -3.76 22.52
N GLY A 207 14.72 -2.96 23.17
CA GLY A 207 15.86 -2.28 22.53
C GLY A 207 15.51 -1.01 21.74
N LEU A 208 14.23 -0.71 21.50
CA LEU A 208 13.79 0.50 20.82
C LEU A 208 13.22 1.54 21.80
N GLU A 209 13.54 2.82 21.59
CA GLU A 209 13.05 3.93 22.43
C GLU A 209 11.72 4.47 21.84
N PRO A 210 10.54 4.15 22.42
CA PRO A 210 9.27 4.60 21.87
C PRO A 210 9.10 6.09 22.15
N SER A 211 8.78 6.87 21.10
CA SER A 211 8.81 8.34 21.18
C SER A 211 7.60 9.02 20.54
N LYS A 212 7.00 8.44 19.50
CA LYS A 212 5.86 9.04 18.81
C LYS A 212 4.79 7.99 18.51
N MET A 213 3.53 8.40 18.45
CA MET A 213 2.40 7.52 18.21
C MET A 213 1.54 8.00 17.06
N PHE A 214 1.03 7.04 16.31
CA PHE A 214 0.02 7.24 15.28
C PHE A 214 -1.27 6.52 15.68
N ILE A 215 -2.40 7.20 15.49
CA ILE A 215 -3.73 6.62 15.68
C ILE A 215 -4.55 6.91 14.45
N GLN A 216 -5.24 5.90 13.96
CA GLN A 216 -6.18 6.01 12.87
C GLN A 216 -7.43 5.17 13.12
N LEU A 217 -8.56 5.77 12.83
CA LEU A 217 -9.89 5.24 13.06
C LEU A 217 -10.56 5.09 11.70
N TYR A 218 -11.03 3.89 11.42
CA TYR A 218 -11.69 3.54 10.16
C TYR A 218 -13.07 2.95 10.40
N LEU A 219 -13.93 3.19 9.43
CA LEU A 219 -15.11 2.39 9.17
C LEU A 219 -14.87 1.59 7.88
N VAL A 220 -14.92 0.26 7.96
CA VAL A 220 -14.55 -0.64 6.86
C VAL A 220 -15.63 -1.69 6.61
N GLY A 221 -15.65 -2.21 5.38
CA GLY A 221 -16.57 -3.26 4.98
C GLY A 221 -16.32 -4.61 5.64
N SER A 222 -17.33 -5.48 5.54
CA SER A 222 -17.28 -6.84 6.09
C SER A 222 -16.16 -7.72 5.54
N GLY A 223 -15.68 -7.42 4.34
CA GLY A 223 -14.53 -8.11 3.73
C GLY A 223 -13.18 -7.75 4.32
N PHE A 224 -13.09 -6.68 5.13
CA PHE A 224 -11.83 -6.30 5.77
C PHE A 224 -11.36 -7.47 6.67
N PRO A 225 -10.08 -7.85 6.67
CA PRO A 225 -9.59 -8.92 7.55
C PRO A 225 -9.72 -8.53 9.04
N ASN A 226 -9.64 -9.50 9.95
CA ASN A 226 -9.59 -9.18 11.40
C ASN A 226 -8.17 -8.79 11.86
N GLY A 227 -7.16 -9.00 11.02
CA GLY A 227 -5.81 -8.49 11.20
C GLY A 227 -5.52 -7.34 10.23
N GLN A 228 -4.50 -6.54 10.51
CA GLN A 228 -4.05 -5.46 9.63
C GLN A 228 -3.60 -6.01 8.27
N PRO A 229 -4.16 -5.56 7.14
CA PRO A 229 -3.57 -5.84 5.84
C PRO A 229 -2.26 -5.04 5.72
N THR A 230 -1.14 -5.75 5.59
CA THR A 230 0.18 -5.13 5.39
C THR A 230 0.31 -4.61 3.96
N GLY A 231 0.93 -3.44 3.77
CA GLY A 231 1.28 -2.92 2.45
C GLY A 231 0.15 -2.23 1.67
N MET A 232 -1.02 -2.02 2.27
CA MET A 232 -2.09 -1.21 1.65
C MET A 232 -2.12 0.19 2.25
N ASN A 233 -2.19 1.20 1.39
CA ASN A 233 -2.41 2.56 1.86
C ASN A 233 -3.91 2.77 2.25
N PRO A 234 -4.22 3.82 3.03
CA PRO A 234 -5.58 4.15 3.47
C PRO A 234 -6.64 4.18 2.37
N VAL A 235 -6.28 4.69 1.19
CA VAL A 235 -7.21 4.83 0.06
C VAL A 235 -7.49 3.47 -0.56
N GLN A 236 -6.44 2.66 -0.76
CA GLN A 236 -6.56 1.29 -1.25
C GLN A 236 -7.43 0.44 -0.32
N MET A 237 -7.21 0.51 1.00
CA MET A 237 -8.05 -0.21 1.97
C MET A 237 -9.52 0.19 1.86
N ALA A 238 -9.82 1.49 1.75
CA ALA A 238 -11.17 1.99 1.59
C ALA A 238 -11.82 1.52 0.27
N MET A 239 -11.04 1.38 -0.80
CA MET A 239 -11.50 0.94 -2.12
C MET A 239 -11.69 -0.58 -2.20
N GLU A 240 -10.80 -1.35 -1.57
CA GLU A 240 -10.80 -2.81 -1.57
C GLU A 240 -11.89 -3.36 -0.64
N PHE A 241 -11.97 -2.82 0.58
CA PHE A 241 -12.92 -3.28 1.60
C PHE A 241 -14.12 -2.35 1.68
N LYS A 242 -14.90 -2.36 0.59
CA LYS A 242 -16.08 -1.52 0.41
C LYS A 242 -17.03 -1.69 1.57
N SER A 243 -17.28 -0.59 2.26
CA SER A 243 -18.21 -0.54 3.36
C SER A 243 -19.63 -0.33 2.85
N SER A 244 -20.58 -0.77 3.66
CA SER A 244 -22.00 -0.60 3.44
C SER A 244 -22.46 0.81 3.81
N ASP A 245 -23.42 1.27 3.03
CA ASP A 245 -24.13 2.51 3.32
C ASP A 245 -24.88 2.45 4.66
N GLY A 246 -24.95 3.59 5.34
CA GLY A 246 -25.61 3.76 6.63
C GLY A 246 -24.88 3.12 7.81
N SER A 247 -23.70 2.52 7.59
CA SER A 247 -22.80 2.19 8.69
C SER A 247 -22.24 3.47 9.30
N GLU A 248 -22.20 3.50 10.63
CA GLU A 248 -21.69 4.62 11.41
C GLU A 248 -21.03 4.08 12.68
N VAL A 249 -19.99 4.78 13.11
CA VAL A 249 -19.29 4.57 14.36
C VAL A 249 -19.00 5.91 15.01
N PHE A 250 -19.08 5.93 16.32
CA PHE A 250 -18.79 7.10 17.12
C PHE A 250 -17.70 6.74 18.11
N PHE A 251 -16.75 7.63 18.29
CA PHE A 251 -15.63 7.49 19.22
C PHE A 251 -15.62 8.64 20.20
N ASP A 252 -15.25 8.36 21.44
CA ASP A 252 -15.05 9.37 22.47
C ASP A 252 -14.06 8.90 23.54
N GLU A 253 -13.47 9.87 24.26
CA GLU A 253 -12.58 9.68 25.40
C GLU A 253 -11.42 8.72 25.07
N LEU A 254 -10.78 8.91 23.92
CA LEU A 254 -9.58 8.15 23.56
C LEU A 254 -8.46 8.48 24.53
N CYS A 255 -7.86 7.45 25.12
CA CYS A 255 -6.72 7.62 26.00
C CYS A 255 -5.71 6.48 26.02
N LEU A 256 -4.50 6.76 26.48
CA LEU A 256 -3.48 5.76 26.74
C LEU A 256 -3.62 5.25 28.17
N CYS A 257 -3.65 3.93 28.32
CA CYS A 257 -4.00 3.24 29.56
C CYS A 257 -3.12 2.00 29.78
N ASP A 258 -3.26 1.36 30.94
CA ASP A 258 -2.49 0.21 31.40
C ASP A 258 -0.97 0.46 31.50
N GLU A 259 -0.24 -0.46 32.15
CA GLU A 259 1.23 -0.41 32.21
C GLU A 259 1.86 -0.95 30.91
N PRO A 260 3.00 -0.38 30.46
CA PRO A 260 3.67 -0.79 29.24
C PRO A 260 4.09 -2.25 29.27
N LYS A 261 3.98 -2.93 28.14
CA LYS A 261 4.49 -4.30 27.94
C LYS A 261 5.53 -4.29 26.84
N PHE A 262 6.72 -4.76 27.17
CA PHE A 262 7.80 -4.95 26.21
C PHE A 262 7.81 -6.40 25.75
N VAL A 263 8.08 -6.59 24.46
CA VAL A 263 8.18 -7.89 23.81
C VAL A 263 9.45 -7.91 22.97
N ASP A 264 10.06 -9.07 22.90
CA ASP A 264 11.20 -9.32 22.02
C ASP A 264 10.74 -9.21 20.54
N ILE A 265 11.54 -8.52 19.72
CA ILE A 265 11.28 -8.37 18.28
C ILE A 265 11.30 -9.71 17.54
N SER A 266 11.97 -10.72 18.12
CA SER A 266 12.04 -12.09 17.60
C SER A 266 10.78 -12.92 17.89
N ASP A 267 9.81 -12.40 18.66
CA ASP A 267 8.55 -13.11 18.94
C ASP A 267 7.86 -13.47 17.60
N PRO A 268 7.56 -14.77 17.37
CA PRO A 268 6.95 -15.26 16.14
C PRO A 268 5.69 -14.51 15.70
N ALA A 269 4.98 -13.87 16.63
CA ALA A 269 3.82 -13.05 16.32
C ALA A 269 4.14 -11.79 15.49
N PHE A 270 5.37 -11.28 15.60
CA PHE A 270 5.82 -10.07 14.93
C PHE A 270 6.79 -10.34 13.77
N GLN A 271 7.17 -11.60 13.51
CA GLN A 271 8.09 -11.98 12.42
C GLN A 271 7.60 -11.58 11.01
N ASN A 272 6.28 -11.38 10.83
CA ASN A 272 5.70 -10.90 9.57
C ASN A 272 5.49 -9.37 9.55
N PHE A 273 5.82 -8.67 10.63
CA PHE A 273 5.78 -7.22 10.69
C PHE A 273 7.09 -6.71 10.07
N GLU A 274 7.03 -6.13 8.88
CA GLU A 274 8.19 -5.45 8.28
C GLU A 274 8.52 -4.23 9.15
N ILE A 275 9.37 -4.41 10.15
CA ILE A 275 9.99 -3.29 10.87
C ILE A 275 11.07 -2.79 9.92
N PRO A 276 10.98 -1.56 9.39
CA PRO A 276 12.04 -1.00 8.57
C PRO A 276 13.25 -0.83 9.48
N THR A 277 14.16 -1.80 9.45
CA THR A 277 15.43 -1.70 10.16
C THR A 277 16.16 -0.51 9.53
N SER A 278 16.47 0.48 10.37
CA SER A 278 17.36 1.55 9.98
C SER A 278 18.67 0.92 9.51
N THR A 279 19.12 1.33 8.33
CA THR A 279 20.41 0.97 7.74
C THR A 279 21.54 0.99 8.76
N ASP A 280 21.92 -0.19 9.26
CA ASP A 280 23.29 -0.48 9.65
C ASP A 280 23.83 -1.49 8.63
N PRO A 281 24.88 -1.17 7.84
CA PRO A 281 25.36 -2.05 6.78
C PRO A 281 26.08 -3.32 7.27
N ASN A 282 26.14 -3.58 8.58
CA ASN A 282 27.09 -4.54 9.16
C ASN A 282 26.55 -5.44 10.29
N ASP A 283 25.24 -5.61 10.48
CA ASP A 283 24.76 -6.58 11.47
C ASP A 283 24.39 -7.91 10.80
N ASP A 284 25.26 -8.89 11.04
CA ASP A 284 25.05 -10.31 10.78
C ASP A 284 23.90 -10.80 11.67
N ASP A 285 22.67 -10.86 11.15
CA ASP A 285 21.55 -11.49 11.85
C ASP A 285 21.77 -13.02 11.90
N ASP A 286 21.87 -13.51 13.14
CA ASP A 286 22.03 -14.90 13.57
C ASP A 286 20.70 -15.68 13.39
N ASP A 287 20.54 -16.30 12.22
CA ASP A 287 19.49 -17.27 11.88
C ASP A 287 19.68 -18.59 12.67
N SER A 288 18.89 -18.80 13.72
CA SER A 288 18.86 -20.07 14.46
C SER A 288 17.80 -21.08 14.00
N ASP A 289 17.21 -20.88 12.80
CA ASP A 289 16.54 -21.93 12.04
C ASP A 289 17.15 -21.92 10.62
N PRO A 290 17.64 -23.05 10.06
CA PRO A 290 18.39 -23.00 8.81
C PRO A 290 17.47 -22.65 7.65
N ASP A 291 17.44 -21.36 7.28
CA ASP A 291 16.81 -20.86 6.06
C ASP A 291 17.36 -21.68 4.88
N GLU A 292 16.47 -22.40 4.19
CA GLU A 292 16.88 -23.27 3.09
C GLU A 292 17.35 -22.39 1.92
N THR A 293 18.65 -22.32 1.71
CA THR A 293 19.21 -21.49 0.63
C THR A 293 19.23 -22.24 -0.70
N ILE A 294 18.77 -21.58 -1.76
CA ILE A 294 18.86 -22.03 -3.14
C ILE A 294 19.65 -20.99 -3.94
N PHE A 295 20.62 -21.41 -4.73
CA PHE A 295 21.41 -20.50 -5.56
C PHE A 295 21.02 -20.62 -7.02
N ILE A 296 20.95 -19.47 -7.70
CA ILE A 296 20.87 -19.39 -9.17
C ILE A 296 22.07 -18.62 -9.72
N ALA A 297 22.54 -19.01 -10.91
CA ALA A 297 23.65 -18.35 -11.60
C ALA A 297 23.44 -18.40 -13.12
N PRO A 298 23.94 -17.43 -13.91
CA PRO A 298 23.75 -17.41 -15.37
C PRO A 298 24.35 -18.64 -16.08
N ASN A 299 25.40 -19.22 -15.49
CA ASN A 299 26.08 -20.42 -15.95
C ASN A 299 25.75 -21.67 -15.11
N GLY A 300 24.66 -21.64 -14.33
CA GLY A 300 24.17 -22.77 -13.56
C GLY A 300 23.55 -23.86 -14.44
N SER A 301 22.91 -24.84 -13.80
CA SER A 301 22.18 -25.92 -14.48
C SER A 301 20.89 -26.26 -13.74
N ASP A 302 19.76 -26.31 -14.45
CA ASP A 302 18.47 -26.71 -13.87
C ASP A 302 18.37 -28.20 -13.52
N ALA A 303 19.34 -29.00 -13.98
CA ALA A 303 19.57 -30.36 -13.52
C ALA A 303 20.42 -30.43 -12.24
N GLY A 304 20.97 -29.31 -11.79
CA GLY A 304 21.76 -29.19 -10.58
C GLY A 304 20.93 -29.32 -9.31
N SER A 305 21.57 -29.14 -8.16
CA SER A 305 20.91 -29.22 -6.84
C SER A 305 20.40 -27.87 -6.34
N GLY A 306 20.78 -26.76 -6.98
CA GLY A 306 20.53 -25.41 -6.46
C GLY A 306 21.43 -25.06 -5.29
N SER A 307 22.55 -25.75 -5.10
CA SER A 307 23.52 -25.43 -4.06
C SER A 307 24.48 -24.34 -4.53
N ARG A 308 25.27 -23.74 -3.62
CA ARG A 308 26.21 -22.69 -3.99
C ARG A 308 27.22 -23.09 -5.06
N THR A 309 27.68 -24.35 -5.03
CA THR A 309 28.65 -24.92 -5.97
C THR A 309 27.99 -25.53 -7.22
N ASN A 310 26.69 -25.82 -7.18
CA ASN A 310 25.91 -26.33 -8.30
C ASN A 310 24.55 -25.60 -8.40
N PRO A 311 24.57 -24.30 -8.73
CA PRO A 311 23.37 -23.46 -8.75
C PRO A 311 22.45 -23.83 -9.90
N PHE A 312 21.15 -23.52 -9.77
CA PHE A 312 20.23 -23.61 -10.89
C PHE A 312 20.55 -22.55 -11.96
N ALA A 313 20.16 -22.81 -13.20
CA ALA A 313 20.31 -21.84 -14.29
C ALA A 313 19.13 -20.84 -14.30
N SER A 314 17.93 -21.31 -13.98
CA SER A 314 16.71 -20.54 -14.08
C SER A 314 16.07 -20.21 -12.74
N LEU A 315 15.51 -19.00 -12.66
CA LEU A 315 14.72 -18.57 -11.51
C LEU A 315 13.42 -19.37 -11.40
N LYS A 316 12.82 -19.73 -12.55
CA LYS A 316 11.62 -20.57 -12.59
C LYS A 316 11.85 -21.91 -11.86
N LYS A 317 12.97 -22.57 -12.14
CA LYS A 317 13.32 -23.84 -11.47
C LYS A 317 13.53 -23.64 -9.97
N ALA A 318 14.24 -22.58 -9.58
CA ALA A 318 14.48 -22.26 -8.17
C ALA A 318 13.16 -22.01 -7.41
N ILE A 319 12.23 -21.24 -7.98
CA ILE A 319 10.91 -20.97 -7.39
C ILE A 319 10.10 -22.27 -7.22
N GLN A 320 10.11 -23.15 -8.22
CA GLN A 320 9.41 -24.44 -8.13
C GLN A 320 9.98 -25.34 -7.01
N VAL A 321 11.31 -25.38 -6.87
CA VAL A 321 11.97 -26.15 -5.80
C VAL A 321 11.69 -25.51 -4.43
N ALA A 322 11.79 -24.18 -4.34
CA ALA A 322 11.47 -23.43 -3.14
C ALA A 322 10.04 -23.70 -2.68
N GLN A 323 9.08 -23.70 -3.60
CA GLN A 323 7.68 -23.96 -3.28
C GLN A 323 7.47 -25.35 -2.68
N GLY A 324 8.17 -26.37 -3.19
CA GLY A 324 8.13 -27.71 -2.61
C GLY A 324 8.57 -27.73 -1.13
N LYS A 325 9.56 -26.90 -0.76
CA LYS A 325 10.01 -26.74 0.62
C LYS A 325 9.04 -25.89 1.46
N ARG A 326 8.47 -24.83 0.88
CA ARG A 326 7.48 -23.96 1.56
C ARG A 326 6.21 -24.71 1.95
N ILE A 327 5.75 -25.63 1.11
CA ILE A 327 4.61 -26.52 1.43
C ILE A 327 4.91 -27.42 2.65
N GLN A 328 6.19 -27.67 2.94
CA GLN A 328 6.63 -28.41 4.13
C GLN A 328 6.82 -27.50 5.35
N GLY A 329 6.42 -26.22 5.27
CA GLY A 329 6.52 -25.26 6.37
C GLY A 329 7.89 -24.57 6.50
N LYS A 330 8.77 -24.68 5.49
CA LYS A 330 10.10 -24.05 5.52
C LYS A 330 10.12 -22.68 4.82
N SER A 331 10.76 -21.70 5.45
CA SER A 331 11.21 -20.48 4.77
C SER A 331 12.35 -20.80 3.81
N VAL A 332 12.39 -20.09 2.68
CA VAL A 332 13.37 -20.37 1.61
C VAL A 332 13.90 -19.06 1.07
N THR A 333 15.22 -19.02 0.88
CA THR A 333 15.92 -17.89 0.28
C THR A 333 16.57 -18.33 -1.02
N ILE A 334 16.19 -17.69 -2.13
CA ILE A 334 16.80 -17.85 -3.44
C ILE A 334 17.84 -16.74 -3.63
N VAL A 335 19.12 -17.09 -3.56
CA VAL A 335 20.24 -16.19 -3.82
C VAL A 335 20.57 -16.18 -5.31
N VAL A 336 20.50 -15.00 -5.91
CA VAL A 336 20.76 -14.74 -7.33
C VAL A 336 22.16 -14.19 -7.50
N LYS A 337 23.06 -15.01 -8.05
CA LYS A 337 24.44 -14.59 -8.31
C LYS A 337 24.51 -13.50 -9.38
N ASP A 338 25.62 -12.78 -9.39
CA ASP A 338 25.90 -11.72 -10.35
C ASP A 338 25.78 -12.18 -11.81
N GLY A 339 25.32 -11.26 -12.65
CA GLY A 339 25.29 -11.42 -14.09
C GLY A 339 23.91 -11.15 -14.69
N THR A 340 23.81 -11.39 -16.00
CA THR A 340 22.61 -11.06 -16.78
C THR A 340 21.77 -12.29 -17.05
N TYR A 341 20.51 -12.23 -16.64
CA TYR A 341 19.50 -13.26 -16.79
C TYR A 341 18.47 -12.85 -17.85
N ARG A 342 18.51 -13.54 -19.00
CA ARG A 342 17.60 -13.33 -20.13
C ARG A 342 16.49 -14.37 -20.12
N GLN A 343 15.71 -14.38 -19.05
CA GLN A 343 14.70 -15.40 -18.76
C GLN A 343 13.41 -14.78 -18.24
N GLU A 344 12.34 -15.58 -18.28
CA GLU A 344 11.05 -15.25 -17.67
C GLU A 344 10.69 -16.32 -16.64
N ALA A 345 10.33 -15.88 -15.44
CA ALA A 345 9.80 -16.76 -14.39
C ALA A 345 8.33 -16.49 -14.16
N ASN A 346 7.48 -17.09 -14.99
CA ASN A 346 6.03 -17.11 -14.80
C ASN A 346 5.62 -18.43 -14.12
N VAL A 347 5.16 -18.34 -12.88
CA VAL A 347 4.84 -19.50 -12.05
C VAL A 347 3.51 -19.29 -11.32
N ASP A 348 2.62 -20.26 -11.48
CA ASP A 348 1.44 -20.41 -10.62
C ASP A 348 1.74 -21.53 -9.61
N LEU A 349 1.71 -21.21 -8.31
CA LEU A 349 2.08 -22.14 -7.24
C LEU A 349 0.87 -22.88 -6.64
N GLY A 350 -0.35 -22.57 -7.09
CA GLY A 350 -1.59 -23.31 -6.78
C GLY A 350 -2.07 -23.34 -5.32
N VAL A 351 -1.31 -22.79 -4.36
CA VAL A 351 -1.65 -22.76 -2.91
C VAL A 351 -1.62 -21.32 -2.42
N THR A 352 -2.68 -20.83 -1.75
CA THR A 352 -2.88 -19.38 -1.53
C THR A 352 -2.78 -18.90 -0.08
N THR A 353 -2.75 -19.79 0.92
CA THR A 353 -2.84 -19.37 2.33
C THR A 353 -1.73 -19.95 3.21
N ASN A 354 -1.16 -19.10 4.07
CA ASN A 354 -0.24 -19.45 5.16
C ASN A 354 1.08 -20.13 4.73
N LEU A 355 1.61 -19.79 3.57
CA LEU A 355 2.94 -20.26 3.17
C LEU A 355 4.03 -19.42 3.88
N PRO A 356 5.11 -20.06 4.39
CA PRO A 356 6.31 -19.36 4.84
C PRO A 356 6.87 -18.45 3.75
N THR A 357 7.68 -17.46 4.13
CA THR A 357 8.22 -16.47 3.20
C THR A 357 9.13 -17.09 2.15
N LEU A 358 9.01 -16.63 0.89
CA LEU A 358 10.00 -16.84 -0.15
C LEU A 358 10.78 -15.55 -0.37
N LYS A 359 12.08 -15.55 -0.08
CA LYS A 359 12.97 -14.43 -0.43
C LYS A 359 13.67 -14.75 -1.75
N ILE A 360 13.73 -13.79 -2.66
CA ILE A 360 14.54 -13.83 -3.89
C ILE A 360 15.47 -12.63 -3.84
N GLU A 361 16.76 -12.84 -3.64
CA GLU A 361 17.70 -11.75 -3.34
C GLU A 361 18.94 -11.82 -4.24
N ALA A 362 19.46 -10.66 -4.65
CA ALA A 362 20.76 -10.61 -5.29
C ALA A 362 21.87 -10.95 -4.29
N GLU A 363 22.84 -11.77 -4.69
CA GLU A 363 24.06 -12.03 -3.89
C GLU A 363 24.83 -10.73 -3.64
N ASN A 364 24.95 -9.89 -4.68
CA ASN A 364 25.40 -8.52 -4.56
C ASN A 364 24.33 -7.58 -5.11
N THR A 365 23.89 -6.64 -4.27
CA THR A 365 22.85 -5.66 -4.61
C THR A 365 23.09 -5.00 -5.97
N HIS A 366 22.07 -5.10 -6.83
CA HIS A 366 21.97 -4.60 -8.20
C HIS A 366 22.91 -5.23 -9.23
N GLN A 367 23.68 -6.27 -8.88
CA GLN A 367 24.56 -6.98 -9.83
C GLN A 367 23.87 -8.15 -10.53
N ALA A 368 22.75 -8.63 -10.01
CA ALA A 368 21.84 -9.55 -10.69
C ALA A 368 20.88 -8.76 -11.60
N ILE A 369 21.11 -8.84 -12.91
CA ILE A 369 20.36 -8.08 -13.91
C ILE A 369 19.40 -9.02 -14.65
N PHE A 370 18.10 -8.87 -14.44
CA PHE A 370 17.09 -9.51 -15.27
C PHE A 370 16.78 -8.63 -16.46
N GLU A 371 16.95 -9.15 -17.68
CA GLU A 371 16.80 -8.38 -18.90
C GLU A 371 15.70 -8.94 -19.81
N GLY A 372 14.61 -8.18 -19.94
CA GLY A 372 13.42 -8.53 -20.71
C GLY A 372 13.52 -8.18 -22.20
N ALA A 373 14.52 -7.39 -22.60
CA ALA A 373 14.64 -6.87 -23.95
C ALA A 373 15.68 -7.61 -24.81
N GLU A 374 15.43 -7.68 -26.11
CA GLU A 374 16.35 -8.21 -27.12
C GLU A 374 16.55 -7.20 -28.26
N PRO A 375 17.67 -7.29 -29.02
CA PRO A 375 17.87 -6.46 -30.21
C PRO A 375 16.68 -6.53 -31.15
N ILE A 376 16.29 -5.39 -31.72
CA ILE A 376 15.22 -5.36 -32.74
C ILE A 376 15.61 -6.18 -33.98
N ASN A 377 14.61 -6.60 -34.76
CA ASN A 377 14.84 -7.32 -35.99
C ASN A 377 15.67 -6.46 -36.97
N SER A 378 16.72 -7.03 -37.56
CA SER A 378 17.61 -6.35 -38.51
C SER A 378 16.92 -5.82 -39.76
N SER A 379 15.71 -6.29 -40.07
CA SER A 379 14.90 -5.77 -41.18
C SER A 379 14.18 -4.45 -40.83
N ILE A 380 14.16 -4.03 -39.57
CA ILE A 380 13.54 -2.78 -39.15
C ILE A 380 14.39 -1.62 -39.64
N SER A 381 13.78 -0.75 -40.43
CA SER A 381 14.39 0.49 -40.91
C SER A 381 13.70 1.69 -40.28
N TRP A 382 14.47 2.63 -39.74
CA TRP A 382 13.92 3.85 -39.16
C TRP A 382 13.90 4.96 -40.21
N SER A 383 12.71 5.50 -40.46
CA SER A 383 12.53 6.72 -41.24
C SER A 383 12.72 7.93 -40.34
N ASP A 384 13.70 8.79 -40.66
CA ASP A 384 13.80 10.12 -40.06
C ASP A 384 12.63 10.97 -40.56
N MET A 385 11.89 11.58 -39.64
CA MET A 385 10.74 12.44 -39.94
C MET A 385 11.07 13.93 -39.85
N GLY A 386 12.31 14.29 -39.56
CA GLY A 386 12.70 15.64 -39.17
C GLY A 386 12.32 15.96 -37.71
N ASN A 387 12.77 17.12 -37.23
CA ASN A 387 12.57 17.58 -35.85
C ASN A 387 13.07 16.59 -34.78
N GLY A 388 14.07 15.77 -35.11
CA GLY A 388 14.65 14.81 -34.18
C GLY A 388 13.77 13.60 -33.87
N LEU A 389 12.84 13.23 -34.77
CA LEU A 389 11.95 12.09 -34.60
C LEU A 389 12.22 11.01 -35.64
N TYR A 390 12.16 9.76 -35.19
CA TYR A 390 12.26 8.59 -36.05
C TYR A 390 10.99 7.76 -35.99
N ARG A 391 10.67 7.06 -37.08
CA ARG A 391 9.51 6.18 -37.19
C ARG A 391 9.88 4.84 -37.80
N ALA A 392 9.30 3.78 -37.26
CA ALA A 392 9.30 2.44 -37.84
C ALA A 392 7.89 1.83 -37.82
N SER A 393 7.67 0.76 -38.60
CA SER A 393 6.47 -0.07 -38.46
C SER A 393 6.74 -1.16 -37.42
N GLY A 394 5.78 -1.36 -36.52
CA GLY A 394 5.83 -2.45 -35.54
C GLY A 394 5.33 -3.77 -36.12
N PRO A 395 5.55 -4.90 -35.42
CA PRO A 395 6.37 -5.03 -34.21
C PRO A 395 7.87 -4.93 -34.51
N LEU A 396 8.66 -4.45 -33.53
CA LEU A 396 10.11 -4.28 -33.69
C LEU A 396 10.90 -5.59 -33.52
N HIS A 397 10.28 -6.62 -32.94
CA HIS A 397 10.84 -7.96 -32.77
C HIS A 397 9.72 -9.01 -32.94
N PRO A 398 9.97 -10.19 -33.51
CA PRO A 398 8.94 -11.23 -33.68
C PRO A 398 8.28 -11.64 -32.36
N ASP A 399 9.07 -11.75 -31.29
CA ASP A 399 8.60 -12.12 -29.94
C ASP A 399 8.26 -10.92 -29.06
N GLN A 400 8.03 -9.74 -29.64
CA GLN A 400 7.80 -8.52 -28.86
C GLN A 400 6.65 -8.68 -27.87
N LYS A 401 6.88 -8.24 -26.62
CA LYS A 401 5.90 -8.22 -25.53
C LYS A 401 5.64 -6.79 -25.05
N PRO A 402 4.41 -6.47 -24.59
CA PRO A 402 3.24 -7.34 -24.58
C PRO A 402 2.66 -7.49 -26.00
N VAL A 403 1.94 -8.59 -26.23
CA VAL A 403 1.14 -8.74 -27.45
C VAL A 403 -0.19 -8.06 -27.17
N ILE A 404 -0.42 -6.89 -27.76
CA ILE A 404 -1.64 -6.12 -27.53
C ILE A 404 -2.66 -6.47 -28.62
N ASP A 405 -3.79 -7.06 -28.22
CA ASP A 405 -4.95 -7.28 -29.10
C ASP A 405 -5.92 -6.10 -28.99
N TYR A 406 -5.83 -5.17 -29.93
CA TYR A 406 -6.72 -4.00 -29.99
C TYR A 406 -8.12 -4.32 -30.53
N SER A 407 -8.36 -5.55 -30.99
CA SER A 407 -9.66 -5.96 -31.52
C SER A 407 -10.64 -6.43 -30.44
N ASP A 408 -10.14 -6.72 -29.22
CA ASP A 408 -10.95 -7.12 -28.07
C ASP A 408 -11.01 -6.02 -26.99
N PRO A 409 -12.04 -5.14 -27.03
CA PRO A 409 -12.22 -4.07 -26.04
C PRO A 409 -12.58 -4.58 -24.63
N SER A 410 -12.87 -5.88 -24.44
CA SER A 410 -13.09 -6.47 -23.11
C SER A 410 -11.79 -6.80 -22.38
N THR A 411 -10.68 -6.92 -23.11
CA THR A 411 -9.33 -7.16 -22.56
C THR A 411 -8.45 -5.92 -22.53
N PHE A 412 -8.79 -4.89 -23.30
CA PHE A 412 -8.02 -3.65 -23.38
C PHE A 412 -8.58 -2.57 -22.44
N ASN A 413 -7.99 -2.44 -21.25
CA ASN A 413 -8.14 -1.23 -20.45
C ASN A 413 -6.99 -0.27 -20.79
N ALA A 414 -7.30 0.86 -21.42
CA ALA A 414 -6.31 1.87 -21.78
C ALA A 414 -5.49 2.34 -20.57
N MET A 415 -6.08 2.37 -19.37
CA MET A 415 -5.40 2.83 -18.14
C MET A 415 -4.40 1.82 -17.59
N ASP A 416 -4.58 0.53 -17.89
CA ASP A 416 -3.70 -0.57 -17.45
C ASP A 416 -2.83 -1.12 -18.59
N ALA A 417 -2.95 -0.53 -19.78
CA ALA A 417 -2.26 -0.98 -20.97
C ALA A 417 -0.75 -0.86 -20.76
N LYS A 418 -0.04 -1.98 -20.95
CA LYS A 418 1.41 -2.00 -21.04
C LYS A 418 1.84 -1.88 -22.50
N VAL A 419 2.96 -1.22 -22.73
CA VAL A 419 3.62 -1.14 -24.04
C VAL A 419 5.01 -1.77 -23.96
N PRO A 420 5.58 -2.20 -25.10
CA PRO A 420 6.93 -2.74 -25.10
C PRO A 420 7.93 -1.69 -24.62
N ALA A 421 8.86 -2.05 -23.74
CA ALA A 421 9.97 -1.17 -23.38
C ALA A 421 10.91 -0.99 -24.57
N VAL A 422 11.42 0.22 -24.75
CA VAL A 422 12.39 0.56 -25.81
C VAL A 422 13.69 1.04 -25.14
N ILE A 423 14.80 0.43 -25.52
CA ILE A 423 16.14 0.79 -25.03
C ILE A 423 16.99 1.17 -26.24
N VAL A 424 17.65 2.33 -26.19
CA VAL A 424 18.55 2.82 -27.24
C VAL A 424 19.92 3.08 -26.64
N ASN A 425 20.95 2.40 -27.16
CA ASN A 425 22.33 2.49 -26.65
C ASN A 425 22.44 2.29 -25.13
N GLY A 426 21.62 1.39 -24.58
CA GLY A 426 21.56 1.08 -23.15
C GLY A 426 20.69 2.02 -22.30
N ILE A 427 20.19 3.12 -22.87
CA ILE A 427 19.29 4.08 -22.22
C ILE A 427 17.85 3.63 -22.41
N ALA A 428 17.12 3.45 -21.30
CA ALA A 428 15.70 3.15 -21.34
C ALA A 428 14.88 4.39 -21.68
N TYR A 429 13.91 4.22 -22.58
CA TYR A 429 13.05 5.31 -23.05
C TYR A 429 11.68 5.21 -22.39
N THR A 430 11.00 6.34 -22.23
CA THR A 430 9.68 6.41 -21.60
C THR A 430 8.56 6.60 -22.62
N PRO A 431 7.37 6.02 -22.41
CA PRO A 431 6.24 6.25 -23.28
C PRO A 431 5.69 7.66 -23.00
N ALA A 432 5.41 8.43 -24.05
CA ALA A 432 4.97 9.82 -23.92
C ALA A 432 3.80 10.13 -24.83
N THR A 433 2.86 10.94 -24.36
CA THR A 433 1.74 11.46 -25.18
C THR A 433 2.19 12.58 -26.13
N ASN A 434 3.20 13.37 -25.73
CA ASN A 434 3.81 14.41 -26.56
C ASN A 434 5.30 14.14 -26.78
N ILE A 435 5.58 13.21 -27.70
CA ILE A 435 6.95 12.76 -27.99
C ILE A 435 7.90 13.87 -28.48
N GLN A 436 7.38 14.95 -29.07
CA GLN A 436 8.21 16.03 -29.63
C GLN A 436 8.92 16.85 -28.55
N GLN A 437 8.32 16.94 -27.36
CA GLN A 437 8.82 17.74 -26.24
C GLN A 437 9.55 16.88 -25.19
N THR A 438 9.44 15.56 -25.28
CA THR A 438 10.03 14.63 -24.32
C THR A 438 11.23 13.92 -24.94
N SER A 439 12.43 14.25 -24.49
CA SER A 439 13.66 13.55 -24.88
C SER A 439 13.65 12.11 -24.39
N ASN A 440 14.28 11.18 -25.13
CA ASN A 440 14.36 9.75 -24.80
C ASN A 440 12.97 9.14 -24.57
N SER A 441 12.03 9.44 -25.48
CA SER A 441 10.66 8.97 -25.36
C SER A 441 10.17 8.30 -26.64
N TYR A 442 9.05 7.60 -26.53
CA TYR A 442 8.43 6.93 -27.65
C TYR A 442 6.91 6.91 -27.57
N ILE A 443 6.28 6.75 -28.73
CA ILE A 443 4.87 6.41 -28.88
C ILE A 443 4.84 5.04 -29.53
N PHE A 444 4.04 4.14 -28.96
CA PHE A 444 3.87 2.80 -29.46
C PHE A 444 2.43 2.54 -29.89
N SER A 445 2.28 1.96 -31.08
CA SER A 445 1.07 1.35 -31.60
C SER A 445 1.45 0.13 -32.45
N PRO A 446 0.55 -0.83 -32.71
CA PRO A 446 0.86 -1.99 -33.54
C PRO A 446 1.37 -1.62 -34.93
N GLN A 447 0.84 -0.55 -35.52
CA GLN A 447 1.15 -0.14 -36.88
C GLN A 447 2.38 0.77 -36.95
N MET A 448 2.76 1.39 -35.83
CA MET A 448 3.77 2.45 -35.82
C MET A 448 4.43 2.61 -34.46
N VAL A 449 5.76 2.66 -34.49
CA VAL A 449 6.58 3.12 -33.37
C VAL A 449 7.25 4.42 -33.78
N MET A 450 7.06 5.45 -32.96
CA MET A 450 7.75 6.73 -33.09
C MET A 450 8.67 6.92 -31.89
N VAL A 451 9.88 7.42 -32.12
CA VAL A 451 10.91 7.59 -31.09
C VAL A 451 11.51 8.99 -31.21
N ASN A 452 11.67 9.66 -30.08
CA ASN A 452 12.51 10.86 -29.93
C ASN A 452 13.81 10.47 -29.23
N PRO A 453 14.90 10.20 -30.00
CA PRO A 453 16.15 9.73 -29.46
C PRO A 453 17.09 10.80 -28.90
N ALA A 454 16.57 12.03 -28.70
CA ALA A 454 17.33 13.16 -28.14
C ALA A 454 18.69 13.41 -28.83
N GLY A 455 18.71 13.28 -30.16
CA GLY A 455 19.90 13.48 -30.99
C GLY A 455 20.65 12.21 -31.39
N SER A 456 20.27 11.02 -30.89
CA SER A 456 20.87 9.76 -31.37
C SER A 456 20.28 9.36 -32.73
N ASN A 457 21.13 8.88 -33.65
CA ASN A 457 20.66 8.33 -34.92
C ASN A 457 20.26 6.85 -34.74
N LEU A 458 18.97 6.55 -34.86
CA LEU A 458 18.45 5.19 -34.63
C LEU A 458 18.88 4.17 -35.68
N ASN A 459 19.27 4.58 -36.89
CA ASN A 459 19.77 3.65 -37.91
C ASN A 459 21.18 3.11 -37.58
N SER A 460 21.91 3.78 -36.69
CA SER A 460 23.22 3.34 -36.19
C SER A 460 23.21 2.92 -34.71
N ALA A 461 22.09 3.12 -34.02
CA ALA A 461 21.98 2.84 -32.59
C ALA A 461 21.69 1.36 -32.33
N GLN A 462 22.14 0.89 -31.16
CA GLN A 462 21.69 -0.40 -30.64
C GLN A 462 20.30 -0.22 -30.02
N VAL A 463 19.27 -0.60 -30.78
CA VAL A 463 17.89 -0.57 -30.30
C VAL A 463 17.48 -1.96 -29.83
N ARG A 464 16.90 -2.03 -28.64
CA ARG A 464 16.36 -3.24 -28.04
C ARG A 464 14.92 -3.00 -27.62
N VAL A 465 14.10 -4.04 -27.70
CA VAL A 465 12.68 -3.99 -27.34
C VAL A 465 12.35 -5.16 -26.42
N SER A 466 11.39 -4.98 -25.50
CA SER A 466 10.93 -6.06 -24.63
C SER A 466 10.36 -7.24 -25.43
N VAL A 467 10.82 -8.45 -25.10
CA VAL A 467 10.34 -9.73 -25.67
C VAL A 467 9.89 -10.71 -24.58
N ARG A 468 9.99 -10.30 -23.32
CA ARG A 468 9.55 -11.04 -22.13
C ARG A 468 8.58 -10.19 -21.37
N GLU A 469 7.61 -10.81 -20.71
CA GLU A 469 6.56 -10.08 -20.02
C GLU A 469 6.93 -9.82 -18.56
N TYR A 470 7.63 -10.77 -17.93
CA TYR A 470 8.01 -10.69 -16.53
C TYR A 470 9.43 -11.21 -16.29
N ALA A 471 10.18 -10.54 -15.41
CA ALA A 471 11.31 -11.15 -14.73
C ALA A 471 10.79 -12.20 -13.75
N VAL A 472 9.77 -11.81 -12.97
CA VAL A 472 9.10 -12.67 -11.98
C VAL A 472 7.60 -12.39 -12.01
N ASN A 473 6.81 -13.45 -12.19
CA ASN A 473 5.37 -13.42 -12.02
C ASN A 473 4.96 -14.63 -11.16
N VAL A 474 4.41 -14.35 -9.99
CA VAL A 474 3.85 -15.35 -9.08
C VAL A 474 2.33 -15.16 -9.03
N GLY A 475 1.58 -16.09 -9.60
CA GLY A 475 0.11 -16.03 -9.60
C GLY A 475 -0.46 -16.34 -8.21
N ASN A 476 -0.62 -17.63 -7.90
CA ASN A 476 -0.92 -18.09 -6.54
C ASN A 476 0.38 -18.43 -5.79
N GLY A 477 0.39 -18.33 -4.46
CA GLY A 477 1.57 -18.68 -3.63
C GLY A 477 2.22 -17.54 -2.85
N GLY A 478 1.46 -16.48 -2.53
CA GLY A 478 1.89 -15.20 -1.94
C GLY A 478 2.87 -15.25 -0.76
N ASN A 479 3.25 -14.08 -0.25
CA ASN A 479 4.41 -13.89 0.65
C ASN A 479 5.75 -14.18 -0.06
N VAL A 480 5.96 -13.52 -1.20
CA VAL A 480 7.20 -13.56 -1.99
C VAL A 480 7.83 -12.17 -1.99
N ILE A 481 9.07 -12.08 -1.53
CA ILE A 481 9.84 -10.84 -1.48
C ILE A 481 10.95 -10.92 -2.51
N VAL A 482 11.11 -9.88 -3.33
CA VAL A 482 12.19 -9.76 -4.30
C VAL A 482 13.09 -8.61 -3.88
N SER A 483 14.38 -8.84 -3.65
CA SER A 483 15.29 -7.81 -3.18
C SER A 483 16.59 -7.68 -3.96
N GLY A 484 17.05 -6.44 -4.12
CA GLY A 484 18.37 -6.13 -4.67
C GLY A 484 18.53 -6.44 -6.16
N LEU A 485 17.48 -6.81 -6.89
CA LEU A 485 17.57 -7.10 -8.32
C LEU A 485 17.59 -5.82 -9.17
N ARG A 486 18.25 -5.86 -10.33
CA ARG A 486 18.07 -4.87 -11.40
C ARG A 486 17.17 -5.45 -12.49
N ILE A 487 16.03 -4.84 -12.74
CA ILE A 487 15.00 -5.28 -13.67
C ILE A 487 15.00 -4.34 -14.86
N LYS A 488 15.39 -4.84 -16.05
CA LYS A 488 15.63 -4.02 -17.23
C LYS A 488 14.83 -4.47 -18.45
N GLY A 489 14.18 -3.53 -19.15
CA GLY A 489 13.62 -3.78 -20.48
C GLY A 489 12.41 -4.72 -20.51
N TYR A 490 11.57 -4.67 -19.48
CA TYR A 490 10.27 -5.34 -19.43
C TYR A 490 9.14 -4.37 -19.79
N PRO A 491 7.96 -4.85 -20.22
CA PRO A 491 6.81 -4.02 -20.54
C PRO A 491 6.48 -3.00 -19.45
N ILE A 492 6.30 -1.75 -19.86
CA ILE A 492 6.02 -0.62 -18.98
C ILE A 492 4.61 -0.09 -19.20
N SER A 493 4.03 0.55 -18.20
CA SER A 493 2.72 1.21 -18.34
C SER A 493 2.76 2.24 -19.46
N GLN A 494 1.75 2.23 -20.33
CA GLN A 494 1.56 3.24 -21.37
C GLN A 494 1.33 4.63 -20.77
N TYR A 495 0.70 4.67 -19.60
CA TYR A 495 0.40 5.87 -18.84
C TYR A 495 1.02 5.76 -17.44
N PRO A 496 2.35 5.93 -17.32
CA PRO A 496 3.03 5.78 -16.03
C PRO A 496 2.52 6.77 -14.97
N GLN A 497 1.95 7.90 -15.39
CA GLN A 497 1.33 8.90 -14.52
C GLN A 497 0.06 8.40 -13.82
N THR A 498 -0.65 7.44 -14.41
CA THR A 498 -1.93 6.94 -13.88
C THR A 498 -1.78 5.65 -13.10
N ASN A 499 -0.63 4.98 -13.23
CA ASN A 499 -0.29 3.78 -12.49
C ASN A 499 1.19 3.83 -12.08
N PRO A 500 1.56 4.71 -11.12
CA PRO A 500 2.94 4.85 -10.65
C PRO A 500 3.44 3.56 -9.98
N ASP A 501 2.52 2.75 -9.45
CA ASP A 501 2.79 1.46 -8.79
C ASP A 501 2.90 0.30 -9.80
N GLY A 502 2.78 0.56 -11.11
CA GLY A 502 2.90 -0.44 -12.16
C GLY A 502 4.34 -0.93 -12.31
N ILE A 503 4.76 -1.85 -11.44
CA ILE A 503 6.14 -2.34 -11.37
C ILE A 503 6.48 -3.14 -12.64
N SER A 504 7.44 -2.63 -13.42
CA SER A 504 7.87 -3.28 -14.66
C SER A 504 8.53 -4.63 -14.35
N GLY A 505 8.14 -5.68 -15.07
CA GLY A 505 8.74 -7.01 -14.98
C GLY A 505 8.44 -7.80 -13.70
N LEU A 506 7.73 -7.26 -12.71
CA LEU A 506 7.38 -7.97 -11.48
C LEU A 506 5.86 -8.01 -11.28
N MET A 507 5.33 -9.18 -10.90
CA MET A 507 3.91 -9.35 -10.57
C MET A 507 3.72 -10.41 -9.47
N GLY A 508 2.81 -10.13 -8.54
CA GLY A 508 2.50 -11.03 -7.42
C GLY A 508 3.62 -11.20 -6.38
N VAL A 509 4.51 -10.19 -6.29
CA VAL A 509 5.65 -10.16 -5.38
C VAL A 509 5.78 -8.78 -4.73
N THR A 510 6.46 -8.71 -3.58
CA THR A 510 6.82 -7.46 -2.91
C THR A 510 8.28 -7.10 -3.21
N PRO A 511 8.57 -6.09 -4.04
CA PRO A 511 9.94 -5.67 -4.31
C PRO A 511 10.53 -4.83 -3.18
N ARG A 512 11.82 -4.99 -2.90
CA ARG A 512 12.60 -4.20 -1.94
C ARG A 512 13.97 -3.86 -2.50
N ASN A 513 14.35 -2.59 -2.53
CA ASN A 513 15.68 -2.17 -3.01
C ASN A 513 16.01 -2.69 -4.44
N CYS A 514 15.01 -2.77 -5.32
CA CYS A 514 15.19 -3.10 -6.73
C CYS A 514 15.40 -1.84 -7.57
N ILE A 515 16.16 -1.95 -8.67
CA ILE A 515 16.26 -0.90 -9.70
C ILE A 515 15.42 -1.32 -10.91
N PHE A 516 14.60 -0.41 -11.43
CA PHE A 516 13.80 -0.62 -12.64
C PHE A 516 14.31 0.28 -13.76
N GLU A 517 14.65 -0.33 -14.90
CA GLU A 517 15.21 0.34 -16.08
C GLU A 517 14.41 0.04 -17.36
#